data_AF-A0A1G2V7S0-F1
#
_entry.id   AF-A0A1G2V7S0-F1
#
_cell.length_a   1.000
_cell.length_b   1.000
_cell.length_c   1.000
_cell.angle_alpha   90.00
_cell.angle_beta   90.00
_cell.angle_gamma   90.00
#
_symmetry.space_group_name_H-M   'P 1'
#
loop_
_entity.id
_entity.type
_entity.pdbx_description
1 polymer ?
#
loop_
_entity_poly.entity_id
_entity_poly.type
_entity_poly.pdbx_seq_one_letter_code
_entity_poly.pdbx_strand_id
1 'polypeptide(L)'
;MRNKGFTLFVAIVVMGTLLLIAAGIASLAVRQALISASGRESQQAFYAADTGIECALYWDVQNPAGFSAFSTSTGSTIFCNKDSNNPGNQWVVGGNDTSTINRIDFLPDSSCAIVIVTKAYISGVLKTTIESKGYNSCDLSNPRRVERAVRATY
;
A
#
# COMPACT_ATOMS: atom_id res chain seq x y z
N MET A 1 -30.88 -47.46 -42.62
CA MET A 1 -30.73 -46.02 -42.32
C MET A 1 -30.51 -45.73 -40.82
N ARG A 2 -29.76 -46.58 -40.09
CA ARG A 2 -29.77 -46.59 -38.60
C ARG A 2 -28.56 -45.87 -37.94
N ASN A 3 -27.63 -45.33 -38.73
CA ASN A 3 -26.37 -44.74 -38.23
C ASN A 3 -26.39 -43.21 -38.10
N LYS A 4 -27.42 -42.51 -38.60
CA LYS A 4 -27.47 -41.03 -38.59
C LYS A 4 -27.90 -40.42 -37.25
N GLY A 5 -28.60 -41.18 -36.41
CA GLY A 5 -29.04 -40.71 -35.08
C GLY A 5 -27.93 -40.78 -34.01
N PHE A 6 -27.09 -41.81 -34.06
CA PHE A 6 -26.00 -42.02 -33.10
C PHE A 6 -24.92 -40.93 -33.21
N THR A 7 -24.57 -40.53 -34.44
CA THR A 7 -23.59 -39.46 -34.69
C THR A 7 -24.03 -38.11 -34.15
N LEU A 8 -25.33 -37.79 -34.20
CA LEU A 8 -25.86 -36.54 -33.66
C LEU A 8 -25.77 -36.51 -32.13
N PHE A 9 -26.12 -37.62 -31.47
CA PHE A 9 -26.04 -37.73 -30.01
C PHE A 9 -24.60 -37.61 -29.50
N VAL A 10 -23.66 -38.33 -30.13
CA VAL A 10 -22.22 -38.25 -29.76
C VAL A 10 -21.69 -36.82 -29.98
N ALA A 11 -22.06 -36.16 -31.07
CA ALA A 11 -21.63 -34.79 -31.32
C ALA A 11 -22.12 -33.80 -30.24
N ILE A 12 -23.39 -33.91 -29.81
CA ILE A 12 -23.94 -33.05 -28.76
C ILE A 12 -23.24 -33.29 -27.42
N VAL A 13 -22.96 -34.55 -27.06
CA VAL A 13 -22.25 -34.87 -25.82
C VAL A 13 -20.84 -34.29 -25.84
N VAL A 14 -20.09 -34.48 -26.94
CA VAL A 14 -18.73 -33.94 -27.08
C VAL A 14 -18.76 -32.41 -27.00
N MET A 15 -19.64 -31.73 -27.74
CA MET A 15 -19.76 -30.27 -27.69
C MET A 15 -20.17 -29.77 -26.29
N GLY A 16 -21.04 -30.48 -25.59
CA GLY A 16 -21.42 -30.16 -24.21
C GLY A 16 -20.24 -30.26 -23.24
N THR A 17 -19.44 -31.33 -23.35
CA THR A 17 -18.23 -31.49 -22.51
C THR A 17 -17.17 -30.42 -22.81
N LEU A 18 -16.96 -30.09 -24.09
CA LEU A 18 -16.03 -29.04 -24.49
C LEU A 18 -16.47 -27.66 -23.97
N LEU A 19 -17.77 -27.37 -24.03
CA LEU A 19 -18.32 -26.12 -23.51
C LEU A 19 -18.12 -26.01 -21.99
N LEU A 20 -18.34 -27.11 -21.25
CA LEU A 20 -18.11 -27.13 -19.80
C LEU A 20 -16.63 -26.88 -19.43
N ILE A 21 -15.70 -27.49 -20.17
CA ILE A 21 -14.26 -27.27 -19.97
C ILE A 21 -13.90 -25.81 -20.27
N ALA A 22 -14.37 -25.28 -21.40
CA ALA A 22 -14.10 -23.89 -21.79
C ALA A 22 -14.67 -22.88 -20.79
N ALA A 23 -15.90 -23.08 -20.32
CA ALA A 23 -16.52 -22.25 -19.30
C ALA A 23 -15.77 -22.33 -17.95
N GLY A 24 -15.30 -23.52 -17.58
CA GLY A 24 -14.46 -23.72 -16.41
C GLY A 24 -13.17 -22.91 -16.48
N ILE A 25 -12.43 -23.00 -17.58
CA ILE A 25 -11.18 -22.26 -17.79
C ILE A 25 -11.42 -20.74 -17.81
N ALA A 26 -12.47 -20.28 -18.51
CA ALA A 26 -12.82 -18.86 -18.54
C ALA A 26 -13.13 -18.31 -17.13
N SER A 27 -13.86 -19.07 -16.32
CA SER A 27 -14.18 -18.67 -14.94
C SER A 27 -12.94 -18.57 -14.05
N LEU A 28 -11.96 -19.47 -14.24
CA LEU A 28 -10.69 -19.44 -13.53
C LEU A 28 -9.84 -18.23 -13.95
N ALA A 29 -9.76 -17.97 -15.26
CA ALA A 29 -9.01 -16.84 -15.81
C ALA A 29 -9.53 -15.50 -15.27
N VAL A 30 -10.85 -15.32 -15.16
CA VAL A 30 -11.45 -14.11 -14.58
C VAL A 30 -11.05 -13.95 -13.11
N ARG A 31 -11.08 -15.02 -12.32
CA ARG A 31 -10.66 -14.99 -10.90
C ARG A 31 -9.17 -14.65 -10.76
N GLN A 32 -8.32 -15.25 -11.60
CA GLN A 32 -6.89 -14.97 -11.62
C GLN A 32 -6.61 -13.51 -12.00
N ALA A 33 -7.30 -12.95 -12.99
CA ALA A 33 -7.17 -11.54 -13.36
C ALA A 33 -7.52 -10.59 -12.20
N LEU A 34 -8.59 -10.90 -11.45
CA LEU A 34 -8.98 -10.13 -10.27
C LEU A 34 -7.94 -10.19 -9.15
N ILE A 35 -7.39 -11.38 -8.87
CA ILE A 35 -6.32 -11.56 -7.86
C ILE A 35 -5.07 -10.80 -8.30
N SER A 36 -4.68 -10.87 -9.57
CA SER A 36 -3.54 -10.14 -10.12
C SER A 36 -3.71 -8.62 -9.99
N ALA A 37 -4.91 -8.10 -10.28
CA ALA A 37 -5.21 -6.69 -10.08
C ALA A 37 -5.07 -6.28 -8.61
N SER A 38 -5.66 -7.05 -7.68
CA SER A 38 -5.53 -6.79 -6.24
C SER A 38 -4.08 -6.89 -5.73
N GLY A 39 -3.29 -7.80 -6.30
CA GLY A 39 -1.86 -7.93 -6.03
C GLY A 39 -1.08 -6.69 -6.45
N ARG A 40 -1.38 -6.14 -7.63
CA ARG A 40 -0.79 -4.89 -8.11
C ARG A 40 -1.13 -3.70 -7.21
N GLU A 41 -2.40 -3.53 -6.86
CA GLU A 41 -2.82 -2.43 -5.95
C GLU A 41 -2.15 -2.57 -4.56
N SER A 42 -1.96 -3.81 -4.09
CA SER A 42 -1.23 -4.08 -2.85
C SER A 42 0.24 -3.68 -2.92
N GLN A 43 0.91 -3.89 -4.07
CA GLN A 43 2.29 -3.48 -4.26
C GLN A 43 2.44 -1.96 -4.23
N GLN A 44 1.52 -1.22 -4.86
CA GLN A 44 1.52 0.23 -4.81
C GLN A 44 1.32 0.76 -3.38
N ALA A 45 0.35 0.21 -2.65
CA ALA A 45 0.14 0.56 -1.24
C ALA A 45 1.37 0.23 -0.38
N PHE A 46 2.02 -0.91 -0.61
CA PHE A 46 3.22 -1.30 0.13
C PHE A 46 4.41 -0.38 -0.19
N TYR A 47 4.64 -0.05 -1.45
CA TYR A 47 5.69 0.87 -1.87
C TYR A 47 5.51 2.28 -1.28
N ALA A 48 4.27 2.76 -1.23
CA ALA A 48 3.95 4.02 -0.54
C ALA A 48 4.27 3.94 0.95
N ALA A 49 3.91 2.83 1.62
CA ALA A 49 4.22 2.60 3.04
C ALA A 49 5.73 2.59 3.29
N ASP A 50 6.48 1.87 2.45
CA ASP A 50 7.94 1.75 2.52
C ASP A 50 8.62 3.12 2.33
N THR A 51 8.21 3.88 1.33
CA THR A 51 8.73 5.24 1.11
C THR A 51 8.42 6.18 2.28
N GLY A 52 7.22 6.05 2.88
CA GLY A 52 6.83 6.84 4.05
C GLY A 52 7.69 6.52 5.29
N ILE A 53 7.96 5.23 5.55
CA ILE A 53 8.79 4.85 6.69
C ILE A 53 10.25 5.26 6.50
N GLU A 54 10.79 5.13 5.29
CA GLU A 54 12.15 5.58 4.97
C GLU A 54 12.31 7.09 5.16
N CYS A 55 11.29 7.89 4.82
CA CYS A 55 11.35 9.32 5.11
C CYS A 55 11.39 9.61 6.62
N ALA A 56 10.52 8.98 7.40
CA ALA A 56 10.52 9.16 8.85
C ALA A 56 11.82 8.65 9.48
N LEU A 57 12.36 7.52 9.02
CA LEU A 57 13.63 6.99 9.50
C LEU A 57 14.80 7.92 9.18
N TYR A 58 14.84 8.48 7.97
CA TYR A 58 15.84 9.47 7.57
C TYR A 58 15.82 10.70 8.50
N TRP A 59 14.64 11.25 8.78
CA TRP A 59 14.52 12.41 9.66
C TRP A 59 14.72 12.07 11.16
N ASP A 60 14.63 10.81 11.55
CA ASP A 60 14.96 10.39 12.91
C ASP A 60 16.47 10.17 13.11
N VAL A 61 17.11 9.44 12.19
CA VAL A 61 18.49 8.96 12.36
C VAL A 61 19.51 9.82 11.62
N GLN A 62 19.19 10.29 10.42
CA GLN A 62 20.13 10.92 9.49
C GLN A 62 19.85 12.42 9.28
N ASN A 63 19.03 13.02 10.13
CA ASN A 63 18.69 14.44 10.05
C ASN A 63 19.96 15.32 9.99
N PRO A 64 20.10 16.22 9.00
CA PRO A 64 21.24 17.13 8.89
C PRO A 64 21.52 17.99 10.12
N ALA A 65 20.52 18.21 10.98
CA ALA A 65 20.68 18.93 12.24
C ALA A 65 21.44 18.12 13.33
N GLY A 66 21.74 16.84 13.10
CA GLY A 66 22.48 15.97 14.02
C GLY A 66 21.65 15.36 15.15
N PHE A 67 20.35 15.66 15.22
CA PHE A 67 19.41 15.12 16.20
C PHE A 67 18.10 14.71 15.53
N SER A 68 17.37 13.78 16.13
CA SER A 68 16.07 13.32 15.61
C SER A 68 15.08 14.48 15.47
N ALA A 69 14.49 14.64 14.28
CA ALA A 69 13.41 15.61 14.03
C ALA A 69 12.16 15.35 14.89
N PHE A 70 11.98 14.12 15.36
CA PHE A 70 10.88 13.65 16.20
C PHE A 70 11.21 13.69 17.70
N SER A 71 12.04 14.65 18.13
CA SER A 71 12.32 14.91 19.54
C SER A 71 11.02 15.19 20.31
N THR A 72 10.87 14.69 21.54
CA THR A 72 9.67 14.93 22.36
C THR A 72 9.59 16.34 22.94
N SER A 73 10.68 17.11 22.89
CA SER A 73 10.77 18.44 23.50
C SER A 73 10.81 19.60 22.50
N THR A 74 11.21 19.34 21.25
CA THR A 74 11.42 20.37 20.23
C THR A 74 10.75 19.98 18.92
N GLY A 75 9.93 20.89 18.38
CA GLY A 75 9.34 20.74 17.06
C GLY A 75 10.34 21.09 15.96
N SER A 76 10.21 20.44 14.80
CA SER A 76 10.97 20.73 13.59
C SER A 76 10.09 20.56 12.35
N THR A 77 10.45 21.22 11.25
CA THR A 77 9.77 21.04 9.96
C THR A 77 10.54 20.01 9.15
N ILE A 78 9.85 18.97 8.69
CA ILE A 78 10.41 17.96 7.79
C ILE A 78 9.74 17.99 6.43
N PHE A 79 10.44 17.42 5.44
CA PHE A 79 9.98 17.32 4.06
C PHE A 79 10.15 15.89 3.56
N CYS A 80 9.12 15.32 2.96
CA CYS A 80 9.14 13.98 2.37
C CYS A 80 8.58 14.06 0.96
N ASN A 81 9.36 13.74 -0.08
CA ASN A 81 8.91 13.88 -1.46
C ASN A 81 8.37 15.30 -1.78
N LYS A 82 9.06 16.36 -1.35
CA LYS A 82 8.68 17.74 -1.66
C LYS A 82 9.36 18.20 -2.93
N ASP A 83 8.55 18.47 -3.95
CA ASP A 83 8.97 18.99 -5.24
C ASP A 83 7.92 19.98 -5.78
N SER A 84 8.03 20.38 -7.05
CA SER A 84 7.04 21.25 -7.70
C SER A 84 5.66 20.61 -7.85
N ASN A 85 5.57 19.28 -7.87
CA ASN A 85 4.32 18.54 -7.99
C ASN A 85 3.64 18.33 -6.62
N ASN A 86 4.44 18.28 -5.55
CA ASN A 86 4.00 18.02 -4.19
C ASN A 86 4.44 19.15 -3.23
N PRO A 87 4.04 20.42 -3.46
CA PRO A 87 4.49 21.55 -2.64
C PRO A 87 4.01 21.48 -1.19
N GLY A 88 2.89 20.76 -0.96
CA GLY A 88 2.29 20.56 0.36
C GLY A 88 2.94 19.47 1.21
N ASN A 89 3.93 18.74 0.68
CA ASN A 89 4.61 17.67 1.39
C ASN A 89 5.62 18.22 2.44
N GLN A 90 5.07 18.82 3.49
CA GLN A 90 5.80 19.45 4.58
C GLN A 90 5.00 19.34 5.87
N TRP A 91 5.65 18.92 6.96
CA TRP A 91 4.99 18.73 8.25
C TRP A 91 5.83 19.24 9.41
N VAL A 92 5.15 19.75 10.42
CA VAL A 92 5.77 20.04 11.72
C VAL A 92 5.64 18.79 12.58
N VAL A 93 6.77 18.27 13.01
CA VAL A 93 6.90 17.05 13.81
C VAL A 93 7.76 17.32 15.04
N GLY A 94 7.75 16.42 16.02
CA GLY A 94 8.43 16.62 17.30
C GLY A 94 7.68 17.58 18.23
N GLY A 95 8.27 17.86 19.40
CA GLY A 95 7.66 18.60 20.50
C GLY A 95 6.59 17.82 21.27
N ASN A 96 6.35 16.56 20.92
CA ASN A 96 5.41 15.66 21.58
C ASN A 96 5.90 14.21 21.47
N ASP A 97 5.38 13.33 22.33
CA ASP A 97 5.67 11.88 22.31
C ASP A 97 5.18 11.20 21.02
N THR A 98 4.19 11.77 20.33
CA THR A 98 3.69 11.26 19.06
C THR A 98 3.67 12.38 18.02
N SER A 99 4.22 12.08 16.85
CA SER A 99 4.22 12.93 15.68
C SER A 99 3.52 12.22 14.53
N THR A 100 2.67 12.94 13.80
CA THR A 100 1.90 12.38 12.70
C THR A 100 2.19 13.13 11.41
N ILE A 101 2.65 12.40 10.40
CA ILE A 101 2.70 12.82 9.01
C ILE A 101 1.38 12.40 8.38
N ASN A 102 0.44 13.35 8.32
CA ASN A 102 -0.97 13.06 8.05
C ASN A 102 -1.26 12.55 6.63
N ARG A 103 -0.44 12.91 5.64
CA ARG A 103 -0.54 12.43 4.26
C ARG A 103 0.67 12.86 3.43
N ILE A 104 1.50 11.92 2.97
CA ILE A 104 2.55 12.13 1.97
C ILE A 104 1.97 11.79 0.60
N ASP A 105 1.92 12.75 -0.31
CA ASP A 105 1.50 12.53 -1.68
C ASP A 105 2.67 12.11 -2.58
N PHE A 106 2.43 11.16 -3.48
CA PHE A 106 3.41 10.67 -4.45
C PHE A 106 3.02 11.06 -5.88
N LEU A 107 2.58 12.30 -6.11
CA LEU A 107 2.14 12.75 -7.43
C LEU A 107 3.27 12.59 -8.46
N PRO A 108 2.95 12.16 -9.70
CA PRO A 108 1.60 12.02 -10.27
C PRO A 108 0.85 10.72 -9.92
N ASP A 109 1.44 9.80 -9.15
CA ASP A 109 0.76 8.58 -8.72
C ASP A 109 -0.37 8.91 -7.72
N SER A 110 -1.45 8.11 -7.75
CA SER A 110 -2.58 8.28 -6.83
C SER A 110 -2.32 7.77 -5.41
N SER A 111 -1.15 7.18 -5.18
CA SER A 111 -0.77 6.58 -3.90
C SER A 111 -0.33 7.63 -2.88
N CYS A 112 -0.52 7.32 -1.60
CA CYS A 112 -0.03 8.13 -0.49
C CYS A 112 0.29 7.28 0.72
N ALA A 113 1.02 7.88 1.65
CA ALA A 113 1.32 7.28 2.94
C ALA A 113 0.91 8.19 4.10
N ILE A 114 0.59 7.58 5.23
CA ILE A 114 0.37 8.23 6.51
C ILE A 114 1.35 7.61 7.49
N VAL A 115 2.16 8.43 8.15
CA VAL A 115 3.22 7.94 9.03
C VAL A 115 3.00 8.47 10.44
N ILE A 116 3.13 7.59 11.42
CA ILE A 116 3.04 7.92 12.84
C ILE A 116 4.35 7.52 13.49
N VAL A 117 4.99 8.47 14.14
CA VAL A 117 6.21 8.26 14.93
C VAL A 117 5.86 8.46 16.40
N THR A 118 6.09 7.44 17.21
CA THR A 118 5.89 7.48 18.66
C THR A 118 7.21 7.23 19.36
N LYS A 119 7.59 8.13 20.26
CA LYS A 119 8.73 8.02 21.16
C LYS A 119 8.23 7.85 22.58
N ALA A 120 8.61 6.74 23.22
CA ALA A 120 8.17 6.43 24.58
C ALA A 120 9.31 5.79 25.37
N TYR A 121 9.42 6.15 26.66
CA TYR A 121 10.35 5.49 27.57
C TYR A 121 9.77 4.19 28.10
N ILE A 122 10.40 3.06 27.79
CA ILE A 122 10.03 1.74 28.32
C ILE A 122 11.16 1.26 29.20
N SER A 123 10.90 1.13 30.50
CA SER A 123 11.91 0.76 31.51
C SER A 123 13.15 1.67 31.50
N GLY A 124 12.93 2.97 31.28
CA GLY A 124 14.00 3.99 31.24
C GLY A 124 14.76 4.07 29.91
N VAL A 125 14.47 3.22 28.93
CA VAL A 125 15.07 3.27 27.59
C VAL A 125 14.10 3.95 26.63
N LEU A 126 14.58 4.94 25.88
CA LEU A 126 13.79 5.59 24.82
C LEU A 126 13.59 4.61 23.68
N LYS A 127 12.35 4.22 23.42
CA LYS A 127 11.95 3.38 22.29
C LYS A 127 11.24 4.22 21.25
N THR A 128 11.66 4.07 20.00
CA THR A 128 11.04 4.74 18.85
C THR A 128 10.25 3.71 18.06
N THR A 129 8.98 4.01 17.79
CA THR A 129 8.09 3.20 16.94
C THR A 129 7.67 4.07 15.77
N ILE A 130 7.99 3.63 14.56
CA ILE A 130 7.57 4.27 13.32
C ILE A 130 6.61 3.32 12.63
N GLU A 131 5.37 3.76 12.42
CA GLU A 131 4.36 3.04 11.65
C GLU A 131 3.99 3.85 10.42
N SER A 132 4.18 3.26 9.24
CA SER A 132 3.79 3.86 7.97
C SER A 132 2.70 3.03 7.32
N LYS A 133 1.59 3.69 6.98
CA LYS A 133 0.44 3.11 6.28
C LYS A 133 0.37 3.69 4.88
N GLY A 134 0.61 2.87 3.89
CA GLY A 134 0.54 3.23 2.49
C GLY A 134 -0.77 2.78 1.84
N TYR A 135 -1.16 3.52 0.81
CA TYR A 135 -2.41 3.37 0.09
C TYR A 135 -2.17 3.44 -1.41
N ASN A 136 -2.85 2.61 -2.19
CA ASN A 136 -2.85 2.70 -3.66
C ASN A 136 -3.57 3.95 -4.18
N SER A 137 -4.55 4.44 -3.42
CA SER A 137 -5.33 5.63 -3.72
C SER A 137 -5.59 6.45 -2.47
N CYS A 138 -5.37 7.76 -2.58
CA CYS A 138 -5.68 8.74 -1.54
C CYS A 138 -7.15 9.13 -1.46
N ASP A 139 -7.95 8.70 -2.44
CA ASP A 139 -9.39 8.90 -2.43
C ASP A 139 -10.06 7.93 -1.45
N LEU A 140 -10.60 8.47 -0.36
CA LEU A 140 -11.30 7.70 0.66
C LEU A 140 -12.61 7.07 0.16
N SER A 141 -13.16 7.56 -0.95
CA SER A 141 -14.38 7.02 -1.56
C SER A 141 -14.13 5.85 -2.51
N ASN A 142 -12.85 5.57 -2.84
CA ASN A 142 -12.50 4.51 -3.77
C ASN A 142 -12.74 3.12 -3.15
N PRO A 143 -13.68 2.30 -3.66
CA PRO A 143 -13.97 0.98 -3.11
C PRO A 143 -12.84 -0.03 -3.37
N ARG A 144 -11.89 0.29 -4.25
CA ARG A 144 -10.69 -0.51 -4.51
C ARG A 144 -9.47 0.00 -3.73
N ARG A 145 -9.67 0.84 -2.71
CA ARG A 145 -8.60 1.32 -1.85
C ARG A 145 -8.04 0.16 -1.03
N VAL A 146 -6.74 -0.07 -1.17
CA VAL A 146 -5.95 -1.06 -0.45
C VAL A 146 -5.02 -0.35 0.51
N GLU A 147 -4.92 -0.86 1.74
CA GLU A 147 -3.96 -0.40 2.76
C GLU A 147 -2.89 -1.48 2.96
N ARG A 148 -1.63 -1.05 3.07
CA ARG A 148 -0.52 -1.85 3.56
C ARG A 148 0.25 -1.05 4.59
N ALA A 149 0.72 -1.72 5.65
CA ALA A 149 1.43 -1.05 6.73
C ALA A 149 2.79 -1.72 6.97
N VAL A 150 3.80 -0.89 7.26
CA VAL A 150 5.13 -1.29 7.70
C VAL A 150 5.40 -0.62 9.04
N ARG A 151 6.02 -1.36 9.97
CA ARG A 151 6.37 -0.84 11.29
C ARG A 151 7.82 -1.18 11.62
N ALA A 152 8.57 -0.17 12.02
CA ALA A 152 9.91 -0.31 12.58
C ALA A 152 9.87 0.10 14.06
N THR A 153 10.59 -0.66 14.89
CA THR A 153 10.77 -0.35 16.30
C THR A 153 12.21 -0.58 16.70
N TYR A 154 12.82 0.37 17.40
CA TYR A 154 14.16 0.25 17.95
C TYR A 154 14.28 1.03 19.27
#